data_AF-A0A8T7C965-F1
#
_entry.id   AF-A0A8T7C965-F1
#
_cell.length_a   1.000
_cell.length_b   1.000
_cell.length_c   1.000
_cell.angle_alpha   90.00
_cell.angle_beta   90.00
_cell.angle_gamma   90.00
#
_symmetry.space_group_name_H-M   'P 1'
#
loop_
_entity.id
_entity.type
_entity.pdbx_description
1 polymer ?
#
loop_
_entity_poly.entity_id
_entity_poly.type
_entity_poly.pdbx_seq_one_letter_code
_entity_poly.pdbx_strand_id
1 'polypeptide(L)' 'MLILTRRVGESVMIGDEVTITVLGVKGNQVRIGVNAPKDVAVHREEIYERIQKEHDVPEEISEDND' A
#
# COMPACT_ATOMS: atom_id res chain seq x y z
N MET A 1 -6.90 -10.58 10.32
CA MET A 1 -5.54 -10.10 10.65
C MET A 1 -4.67 -11.31 10.97
N LEU A 2 -3.57 -11.50 10.25
CA LEU A 2 -2.56 -12.54 10.50
C LEU A 2 -1.29 -11.86 11.05
N ILE A 3 -0.72 -12.37 12.13
CA ILE A 3 0.43 -11.76 12.81
C ILE A 3 1.65 -12.65 12.63
N LEU A 4 2.72 -12.09 12.06
CA LEU A 4 3.98 -12.79 11.82
C LEU A 4 5.14 -11.95 12.35
N THR A 5 6.02 -12.55 13.14
CA THR A 5 7.24 -11.89 13.62
C THR A 5 8.38 -12.20 12.66
N ARG A 6 8.99 -11.17 12.08
CA ARG A 6 10.15 -11.26 11.19
C ARG A 6 11.34 -10.49 11.74
N ARG A 7 12.54 -11.03 11.56
CA ARG A 7 13.81 -10.37 11.83
C ARG A 7 14.26 -9.56 10.60
N VAL A 8 15.23 -8.67 10.80
CA VAL A 8 15.88 -7.96 9.69
C VAL A 8 16.52 -8.97 8.73
N GLY A 9 16.22 -8.82 7.43
CA GLY A 9 16.62 -9.74 6.37
C GLY A 9 15.59 -10.82 6.06
N GLU A 10 14.59 -11.03 6.92
CA GLU A 10 13.53 -12.01 6.65
C GLU A 10 12.41 -11.39 5.80
N SER A 11 11.72 -12.27 5.07
CA SER A 11 10.61 -11.88 4.18
C SER A 11 9.33 -12.65 4.48
N VAL A 12 8.21 -12.07 4.06
CA VAL A 12 6.87 -12.66 4.02
C VAL A 12 6.38 -12.59 2.58
N MET A 13 5.78 -13.67 2.09
CA MET A 13 5.15 -13.68 0.76
C MET A 13 3.63 -13.64 0.91
N ILE A 14 2.98 -12.88 0.04
CA ILE A 14 1.52 -12.78 -0.07
C ILE A 14 1.16 -13.24 -1.48
N GLY A 15 0.41 -14.35 -1.59
CA GLY A 15 0.24 -15.05 -2.86
C GLY A 15 1.59 -15.48 -3.42
N ASP A 16 1.72 -15.42 -4.75
CA ASP A 16 2.93 -15.84 -5.47
C ASP A 16 3.75 -14.66 -6.03
N GLU A 17 3.20 -13.43 -5.95
CA GLU A 17 3.76 -12.27 -6.67
C GLU A 17 4.21 -11.14 -5.75
N VAL A 18 3.71 -11.08 -4.50
CA VAL A 18 4.05 -10.01 -3.56
C VAL A 18 4.99 -10.53 -2.48
N THR A 19 6.13 -9.86 -2.33
CA THR A 19 7.12 -10.15 -1.28
C THR A 19 7.37 -8.91 -0.43
N ILE A 20 7.26 -9.07 0.88
CA ILE A 20 7.55 -8.02 1.86
C ILE A 20 8.81 -8.42 2.61
N THR A 21 9.83 -7.57 2.61
CA THR A 21 11.12 -7.82 3.25
C THR A 21 11.40 -6.79 4.33
N VAL A 22 11.83 -7.22 5.51
CA VAL A 22 12.28 -6.31 6.56
C VAL A 22 13.73 -5.93 6.29
N LEU A 23 13.98 -4.71 5.82
CA LEU A 23 15.31 -4.25 5.44
C LEU A 23 16.13 -3.74 6.63
N GLY A 24 15.46 -3.30 7.70
CA GLY A 24 16.14 -2.80 8.90
C GLY A 24 15.20 -2.17 9.90
N VAL A 25 15.70 -1.96 11.11
CA VAL A 25 14.99 -1.24 12.17
C VAL A 25 15.89 -0.12 12.68
N LYS A 26 15.34 1.09 12.78
CA LYS A 26 16.00 2.26 13.34
C LYS A 26 15.10 2.88 14.41
N GLY A 27 15.40 2.59 15.67
CA GLY A 27 14.55 3.02 16.78
C GLY A 27 13.16 2.39 16.68
N ASN A 28 12.12 3.22 16.54
CA ASN A 28 10.74 2.81 16.34
C ASN A 28 10.35 2.70 14.85
N GLN A 29 11.24 3.04 13.92
CA GLN A 29 10.96 2.97 12.48
C GLN A 29 11.47 1.65 11.91
N VAL A 30 10.62 0.98 11.14
CA VAL A 30 10.98 -0.22 10.38
C VAL A 30 11.08 0.14 8.92
N ARG A 31 12.19 -0.22 8.28
CA ARG A 31 12.35 -0.11 6.83
C ARG A 31 11.84 -1.40 6.21
N ILE A 32 10.79 -1.27 5.42
CA ILE A 32 10.13 -2.39 4.74
C ILE A 32 10.34 -2.22 3.23
N GLY A 33 10.82 -3.26 2.57
CA GLY A 33 10.81 -3.38 1.12
C GLY A 33 9.56 -4.12 0.69
N VAL A 34 8.85 -3.61 -0.31
CA VAL A 34 7.72 -4.29 -0.93
C VAL A 34 8.08 -4.51 -2.39
N ASN A 35 8.12 -5.77 -2.80
CA ASN A 35 8.22 -6.16 -4.20
C ASN A 35 6.85 -6.68 -4.62
N ALA A 36 6.23 -6.01 -5.57
CA ALA A 36 4.92 -6.37 -6.10
C ALA A 36 4.92 -6.06 -7.61
N PRO A 37 4.12 -6.78 -8.40
CA PRO A 37 3.99 -6.51 -9.82
C PRO A 37 3.23 -5.20 -10.07
N LYS A 38 3.32 -4.64 -11.30
CA LYS A 38 2.86 -3.28 -11.61
C LYS A 38 1.35 -3.08 -11.54
N ASP A 39 0.61 -4.16 -11.67
CA ASP A 39 -0.84 -4.24 -11.53
C ASP A 39 -1.29 -4.09 -10.07
N VAL A 40 -0.41 -4.36 -9.11
CA VAL A 40 -0.69 -4.19 -7.68
C VAL A 40 -0.15 -2.84 -7.20
N ALA A 41 -1.06 -1.92 -6.94
CA ALA A 41 -0.71 -0.60 -6.41
C ALA A 41 -0.26 -0.70 -4.94
N VAL A 42 0.92 -0.16 -4.63
CA VAL A 42 1.47 -0.12 -3.26
C VAL A 42 1.50 1.32 -2.78
N HIS A 43 0.68 1.61 -1.76
CA HIS A 43 0.57 2.94 -1.17
C HIS A 43 0.84 2.89 0.33
N ARG A 44 1.22 4.04 0.89
CA ARG A 44 1.15 4.23 2.33
C ARG A 44 -0.31 4.47 2.71
N GLU A 45 -0.73 3.95 3.86
CA GLU A 45 -2.11 4.00 4.32
C GLU A 45 -2.67 5.43 4.32
N GLU A 46 -1.90 6.40 4.83
CA GLU A 46 -2.33 7.80 4.90
C GLU A 46 -2.53 8.46 3.53
N ILE A 47 -1.85 7.95 2.50
CA ILE A 47 -1.99 8.43 1.12
C ILE A 47 -3.18 7.76 0.47
N TYR A 48 -3.36 6.46 0.70
CA TYR A 48 -4.49 5.70 0.18
C TYR A 48 -5.83 6.26 0.69
N GLU A 49 -5.94 6.57 1.98
CA GLU A 49 -7.15 7.17 2.55
C GLU A 49 -7.49 8.54 1.96
N ARG A 50 -6.49 9.34 1.60
CA ARG A 50 -6.71 10.63 0.93
C ARG A 50 -7.21 10.43 -0.49
N ILE A 51 -6.57 9.54 -1.24
CA ILE A 51 -6.95 9.24 -2.63
C ILE A 51 -8.38 8.69 -2.69
N GLN A 52 -8.80 7.83 -1.75
CA GLN A 52 -10.19 7.37 -1.70
C GLN A 52 -11.18 8.49 -1.42
N LYS A 53 -10.89 9.38 -0.46
CA LYS A 53 -11.77 10.51 -0.14
C LYS A 53 -11.94 11.50 -1.29
N GLU A 54 -10.94 11.62 -2.16
CA GLU A 54 -10.96 12.52 -3.31
C GLU A 54 -11.68 11.90 -4.52
N HIS A 55 -11.68 10.56 -4.65
CA HIS A 55 -12.45 9.84 -5.68
C HIS A 55 -13.91 9.56 -5.31
N ASP A 56 -14.30 9.70 -4.04
CA ASP A 56 -15.70 9.56 -3.58
C ASP A 56 -16.53 10.85 -3.80
N VAL A 57 -15.98 11.85 -4.48
CA VAL A 57 -16.77 12.95 -5.05
C VAL A 57 -17.20 12.47 -6.43
N PRO A 58 -18.48 12.10 -6.66
CA PRO A 58 -18.93 11.84 -8.02
C PRO A 58 -18.76 13.14 -8.78
N GLU A 59 -18.06 13.09 -9.91
CA GLU A 59 -18.28 14.06 -10.99
C GLU A 59 -19.77 13.94 -11.36
N GLU A 60 -20.64 14.68 -10.66
CA GLU A 60 -21.94 15.05 -11.21
C GLU A 60 -21.64 15.92 -12.42
N ILE A 61 -21.71 15.24 -13.55
CA ILE A 61 -21.59 15.73 -14.90
C ILE A 61 -22.40 17.02 -15.00
N SER A 62 -21.71 18.14 -15.20
CA SER A 62 -22.30 19.34 -15.76
C SER A 62 -22.78 18.99 -17.17
N GLU A 63 -24.01 18.49 -17.29
CA GLU A 63 -24.77 18.60 -18.53
C GLU A 63 -25.21 20.06 -18.67
N ASP A 64 -24.28 20.88 -19.15
CA ASP A 64 -24.64 22.02 -20.00
C ASP A 64 -25.41 21.44 -21.20
N ASN A 65 -26.73 21.62 -21.22
CA ASN A 65 -27.51 21.59 -22.45
C ASN A 65 -28.35 22.87 -22.48
N ASP A 66 -28.16 23.62 -23.57
CA ASP A 66 -28.85 24.84 -24.06
C ASP A 66 -30.24 25.18 -23.47
#